data_AF-C7DB30-F1
#
_entry.id   AF-C7DB30-F1
#
_cell.length_a   1.000
_cell.length_b   1.000
_cell.length_c   1.000
_cell.angle_alpha   90.00
_cell.angle_beta   90.00
_cell.angle_gamma   90.00
#
_symmetry.space_group_name_H-M   'P 1'
#
loop_
_entity.id
_entity.type
_entity.pdbx_description
1 polymer ?
#
loop_
_entity_poly.entity_id
_entity_poly.type
_entity_poly.pdbx_seq_one_letter_code
_entity_poly.pdbx_strand_id
1 'polypeptide(L)' 'MARTTIEEKALRLLNAFECAGKSVGRVTIDGKKIELVLAGPTTVDEFDRIDMRHDKT' A
#
# COMPACT_ATOMS: atom_id res chain seq x y z
N MET A 1 -25.95 -15.22 8.91
CA MET A 1 -24.53 -14.83 8.82
C MET A 1 -24.16 -14.74 7.34
N ALA A 2 -24.07 -13.54 6.77
CA ALA A 2 -23.91 -13.33 5.33
C ALA A 2 -23.03 -12.10 5.00
N ARG A 3 -21.98 -11.87 5.78
CA ARG A 3 -20.98 -10.80 5.52
C ARG A 3 -19.71 -11.30 4.83
N THR A 4 -19.55 -12.62 4.71
CA THR A 4 -18.28 -13.24 4.28
C THR A 4 -17.94 -13.04 2.81
N THR A 5 -18.91 -12.82 1.94
CA THR A 5 -18.66 -12.88 0.48
C THR A 5 -17.83 -11.71 -0.05
N ILE A 6 -18.00 -10.51 0.50
CA ILE A 6 -17.25 -9.34 0.04
C ILE A 6 -15.89 -9.22 0.70
N GLU A 7 -15.80 -9.57 1.98
CA GLU A 7 -14.55 -9.66 2.72
C GLU A 7 -13.64 -10.72 2.10
N GLU A 8 -14.19 -11.89 1.74
CA GLU A 8 -13.45 -12.94 1.06
C GLU A 8 -13.00 -12.51 -0.35
N LYS A 9 -13.83 -11.77 -1.09
CA LYS A 9 -13.43 -11.17 -2.37
C LYS A 9 -12.29 -10.17 -2.21
N ALA A 10 -12.35 -9.31 -1.18
CA ALA A 10 -11.30 -8.36 -0.88
C ALA A 10 -9.98 -9.07 -0.54
N LEU A 11 -10.06 -10.17 0.22
CA LEU A 11 -8.90 -11.01 0.57
C LEU A 11 -8.28 -11.67 -0.66
N ARG A 12 -9.10 -12.20 -1.57
CA ARG A 12 -8.63 -12.79 -2.83
C ARG A 12 -7.94 -11.75 -3.72
N LEU A 13 -8.50 -10.54 -3.79
CA LEU A 13 -7.88 -9.44 -4.53
C LEU A 13 -6.54 -9.05 -3.90
N LEU A 14 -6.48 -8.87 -2.58
CA LEU A 14 -5.23 -8.61 -1.86
C LEU A 14 -4.15 -9.63 -2.22
N ASN A 15 -4.45 -10.93 -2.10
CA ASN A 15 -3.51 -11.99 -2.45
C ASN A 15 -3.08 -11.94 -3.92
N ALA A 16 -3.98 -11.63 -4.85
CA ALA A 16 -3.63 -11.53 -6.26
C ALA A 16 -2.65 -10.38 -6.55
N PHE A 17 -2.80 -9.23 -5.87
CA PHE A 17 -1.89 -8.10 -6.01
C PHE A 17 -0.51 -8.39 -5.38
N GLU A 18 -0.48 -8.99 -4.20
CA GLU A 18 0.78 -9.38 -3.53
C GLU A 18 1.53 -10.45 -4.34
N CYS A 19 0.83 -11.46 -4.86
CA CYS A 19 1.42 -12.46 -5.78
C CYS A 19 1.97 -11.84 -7.07
N ALA A 20 1.41 -10.72 -7.52
CA ALA A 20 1.90 -9.97 -8.67
C ALA A 20 3.07 -9.02 -8.32
N GLY A 21 3.60 -9.07 -7.09
CA GLY A 21 4.69 -8.22 -6.62
C GLY A 21 4.28 -6.78 -6.34
N LYS A 22 2.98 -6.50 -6.19
CA LYS A 22 2.45 -5.18 -5.84
C LYS A 22 2.02 -5.19 -4.39
N SER A 23 2.77 -4.49 -3.54
CA SER A 23 2.40 -4.36 -2.14
C SER A 23 1.14 -3.50 -1.97
N VAL A 24 0.19 -3.98 -1.19
CA VAL A 24 -1.04 -3.28 -0.84
C VAL A 24 -0.89 -2.68 0.56
N GLY A 25 -0.95 -1.35 0.67
CA GLY A 25 -0.83 -0.66 1.95
C GLY A 25 -2.15 -0.57 2.72
N ARG A 26 -3.30 -0.54 2.04
CA ARG A 26 -4.62 -0.45 2.68
C ARG A 26 -5.71 -1.08 1.84
N VAL A 27 -6.64 -1.76 2.52
CA VAL A 27 -7.88 -2.26 1.92
C VAL A 27 -9.06 -1.66 2.68
N THR A 28 -9.99 -1.03 1.97
CA THR A 28 -11.22 -0.46 2.55
C THR A 28 -12.43 -1.09 1.86
N ILE A 29 -13.43 -1.50 2.64
CA ILE A 29 -14.69 -2.04 2.16
C ILE A 29 -15.81 -1.08 2.57
N ASP A 30 -16.51 -0.52 1.59
CA ASP A 30 -17.68 0.33 1.82
C ASP A 30 -18.90 -0.24 1.09
N GLY A 31 -19.75 -0.95 1.84
CA GLY A 31 -20.93 -1.62 1.33
C GLY A 31 -20.59 -2.70 0.28
N LYS A 32 -20.64 -2.34 -1.01
CA LYS A 32 -20.29 -3.20 -2.16
C LYS A 32 -18.99 -2.78 -2.87
N LYS A 33 -18.36 -1.69 -2.43
CA LYS A 33 -17.13 -1.15 -2.99
C LYS A 33 -15.93 -1.70 -2.24
N ILE A 34 -14.91 -2.13 -2.97
CA ILE A 34 -13.61 -2.52 -2.43
C ILE A 34 -12.59 -1.54 -3.00
N GLU A 35 -11.84 -0.87 -2.14
CA GLU A 35 -10.72 -0.01 -2.53
C GLU A 35 -9.42 -0.63 -2.02
N LEU A 36 -8.46 -0.85 -2.92
CA LEU A 36 -7.09 -1.26 -2.58
C LEU A 36 -6.15 -0.10 -2.89
N VAL A 37 -5.41 0.36 -1.87
CA VAL A 37 -4.35 1.35 -2.01
C VAL A 37 -3.04 0.61 -2.08
N LEU A 38 -2.34 0.71 -3.22
CA LEU A 38 -1.01 0.15 -3.38
C LEU A 38 0.00 0.98 -2.57
N ALA A 39 0.88 0.31 -1.86
CA ALA A 39 2.07 0.96 -1.32
C ALA A 39 2.93 1.38 -2.51
N GLY A 40 3.23 2.67 -2.63
CA GLY A 40 4.27 3.13 -3.55
C GLY A 40 5.61 2.51 -3.16
N PRO A 41 6.59 2.42 -4.08
CA PRO A 41 7.95 2.12 -3.67
C PRO A 41 8.33 3.15 -2.62
N THR A 42 8.80 2.68 -1.47
CA THR A 42 9.33 3.57 -0.44
C THR A 42 10.52 4.27 -1.08
N THR A 43 10.30 5.49 -1.59
CA THR A 43 11.36 6.43 -1.88
C THR A 43 11.84 6.91 -0.52
N VAL A 44 12.50 6.03 0.23
CA VAL A 44 13.39 6.49 1.28
C VAL A 44 14.50 7.14 0.49
N ASP A 45 14.40 8.45 0.32
CA ASP A 45 15.47 9.24 -0.26
C ASP A 45 16.71 8.96 0.60
N GLU A 46 17.70 8.29 0.02
CA GLU A 46 18.94 7.92 0.70
C GLU A 46 19.69 9.18 1.21
N PHE A 47 19.27 10.37 0.76
CA PHE A 47 19.78 11.68 1.14
C PHE A 47 18.91 12.43 2.16
N ASP A 48 17.75 11.90 2.58
CA ASP A 48 16.85 12.57 3.55
C ASP A 48 17.50 12.76 4.94
N ARG A 49 18.66 12.11 5.18
CA ARG A 49 19.48 12.24 6.39
C ARG A 49 20.81 12.96 6.17
N ILE A 50 21.16 13.33 4.94
CA ILE A 50 22.42 14.01 4.62
C ILE A 50 22.13 15.50 4.50
N ASP A 51 22.35 16.23 5.61
CA ASP A 51 22.32 17.68 5.60
C ASP A 51 23.49 18.20 4.73
N MET A 52 23.21 18.49 3.45
CA MET A 52 24.17 19.02 2.48
C MET A 52 24.48 20.51 2.72
N ARG A 53 24.65 20.91 3.98
CA ARG A 53 25.14 22.24 4.34
C ARG A 53 26.64 22.30 4.09
N HIS A 54 27.02 22.74 2.90
CA HIS A 54 28.32 23.34 2.68
C HIS A 54 28.33 24.72 3.33
N ASP A 55 28.61 24.76 4.63
CA ASP A 55 29.01 26.01 5.27
C ASP A 55 30.30 26.48 4.61
N LYS A 56 30.14 27.49 3.76
CA LYS A 56 31.21 28.30 3.18
C LYS A 56 31.82 29.11 4.32
N THR A 57 33.02 28.74 4.75
CA THR A 57 33.99 29.67 5.34
C THR A 57 35.02 30.06 4.30
#